data_AF-A0A961TWE7-F1
#
_entry.id   AF-A0A961TWE7-F1
#
_cell.length_a   1.000
_cell.length_b   1.000
_cell.length_c   1.000
_cell.angle_alpha   90.00
_cell.angle_beta   90.00
_cell.angle_gamma   90.00
#
_symmetry.space_group_name_H-M   'P 1'
#
loop_
_entity.id
_entity.type
_entity.pdbx_description
1 polymer ?
#
loop_
_entity_poly.entity_id
_entity_poly.type
_entity_poly.pdbx_seq_one_letter_code
_entity_poly.pdbx_strand_id
1 'polypeptide(L)' 'MCLSQTVSFAASVFLVGGGAFAVTKAWQINRRYLPVALMPLFAGLQQFMEGNVWWGVNTGNPGATLMGALGFIFFTWFM' A
#
# COMPACT_ATOMS: atom_id res chain seq x y z
N MET A 1 7.28 5.73 -0.32
CA MET A 1 8.06 6.84 0.28
C MET A 1 8.47 6.33 1.64
N CYS A 2 9.77 6.26 1.94
CA CYS A 2 10.26 5.70 3.19
C CYS A 2 9.88 6.59 4.39
N LEU A 3 8.72 6.34 4.98
CA LEU A 3 8.19 7.05 6.15
C LEU A 3 8.39 6.21 7.41
N SER A 4 8.28 6.83 8.60
CA SER A 4 8.30 6.10 9.87
C SER A 4 7.14 5.10 9.97
N GLN A 5 7.31 4.00 10.71
CA GLN A 5 6.35 2.90 10.86
C GLN A 5 4.89 3.39 11.00
N THR A 6 4.63 4.28 11.96
CA THR A 6 3.28 4.80 12.26
C THR A 6 2.71 5.61 11.11
N VAL A 7 3.56 6.39 10.43
CA VAL A 7 3.16 7.23 9.30
C VAL A 7 2.82 6.35 8.10
N SER A 8 3.57 5.27 7.87
CA SER A 8 3.28 4.30 6.82
C SER A 8 1.93 3.60 7.04
N PHE A 9 1.61 3.20 8.28
CA PHE A 9 0.29 2.65 8.58
C PHE A 9 -0.84 3.68 8.42
N ALA A 10 -0.66 4.91 8.91
CA ALA A 10 -1.66 5.96 8.73
C ALA A 10 -1.92 6.26 7.24
N ALA A 11 -0.87 6.47 6.46
CA ALA A 11 -0.95 6.70 5.02
C ALA A 11 -1.60 5.52 4.28
N SER A 12 -1.31 4.27 4.69
CA SER A 12 -1.98 3.09 4.12
C SER A 12 -3.49 3.12 4.31
N VAL A 13 -3.98 3.51 5.49
CA VAL A 13 -5.42 3.59 5.77
C VAL A 13 -6.08 4.65 4.90
N PHE A 14 -5.47 5.84 4.78
CA PHE A 14 -5.99 6.90 3.94
C PHE A 14 -6.03 6.52 2.45
N LEU A 15 -4.95 5.92 1.95
CA LEU A 15 -4.82 5.54 0.54
C LEU A 15 -5.70 4.35 0.17
N VAL A 16 -5.77 3.31 1.01
CA VAL A 16 -6.65 2.17 0.80
C VAL A 16 -8.12 2.59 0.92
N GLY A 17 -8.47 3.40 1.93
CA GLY A 17 -9.83 3.89 2.11
C GLY A 17 -10.28 4.82 0.96
N GLY A 18 -9.45 5.79 0.60
CA GLY A 18 -9.70 6.69 -0.53
C GLY A 18 -9.72 5.97 -1.87
N GLY A 19 -8.81 5.00 -2.07
CA GLY A 19 -8.76 4.14 -3.25
C GLY A 19 -9.98 3.24 -3.37
N ALA A 20 -10.43 2.60 -2.28
CA ALA A 20 -11.65 1.79 -2.29
C ALA A 20 -12.89 2.63 -2.62
N PHE A 21 -12.98 3.85 -2.08
CA PHE A 21 -14.04 4.78 -2.45
C PHE A 21 -13.99 5.15 -3.93
N ALA A 22 -12.80 5.51 -4.44
CA ALA A 22 -12.61 5.85 -5.85
C ALA A 22 -12.97 4.67 -6.77
N VAL A 23 -12.56 3.44 -6.43
CA VAL A 23 -12.88 2.21 -7.18
C VAL A 23 -14.39 1.97 -7.18
N THR A 24 -15.05 2.12 -6.03
CA THR A 24 -16.51 1.94 -5.92
C THR A 24 -17.25 2.94 -6.82
N LYS A 25 -16.81 4.21 -6.83
CA LYS A 25 -17.39 5.23 -7.71
C LYS A 25 -17.09 4.99 -9.18
N ALA A 26 -15.87 4.58 -9.52
CA ALA A 26 -15.48 4.22 -10.88
C ALA A 26 -16.30 3.02 -11.40
N TRP A 27 -16.57 2.03 -10.55
CA TRP A 27 -17.40 0.88 -10.91
C TRP A 27 -18.84 1.28 -11.25
N GLN A 28 -19.41 2.21 -10.49
CA GLN A 28 -20.78 2.69 -10.69
C GLN A 28 -20.92 3.61 -11.91
N ILE A 29 -19.94 4.48 -12.18
CA ILE A 29 -20.03 5.47 -13.25
C ILE A 29 -19.52 4.89 -14.57
N ASN A 30 -18.26 4.46 -14.61
CA ASN A 30 -17.63 3.98 -15.84
C ASN A 30 -16.38 3.15 -15.53
N ARG A 31 -16.44 1.87 -15.89
CA ARG A 31 -15.37 0.87 -15.69
C ARG A 31 -14.05 1.24 -16.37
N ARG A 32 -14.06 2.18 -17.32
CA ARG A 32 -12.84 2.66 -17.97
C ARG A 32 -11.91 3.45 -17.04
N TYR A 33 -12.43 4.06 -15.97
CA TYR A 33 -11.63 4.77 -14.96
C TYR A 33 -11.10 3.86 -13.84
N LEU A 34 -11.48 2.59 -13.86
CA LEU A 34 -11.07 1.60 -12.86
C LEU A 34 -9.54 1.45 -12.69
N PRO A 35 -8.71 1.40 -13.75
CA PRO A 35 -7.25 1.34 -13.58
C PRO A 35 -6.67 2.57 -12.87
N VAL A 36 -7.25 3.76 -13.10
CA VAL A 36 -6.81 4.99 -12.41
C VAL A 36 -7.26 4.99 -10.95
N ALA A 37 -8.47 4.51 -10.68
CA ALA A 37 -8.99 4.41 -9.32
C ALA A 37 -8.27 3.34 -8.47
N LEU A 38 -7.73 2.30 -9.11
CA LEU A 38 -6.93 1.26 -8.46
C LEU A 38 -5.54 1.76 -8.03
N MET A 39 -4.99 2.79 -8.69
CA MET A 39 -3.67 3.31 -8.33
C MET A 39 -3.53 3.66 -6.83
N PRO A 40 -4.38 4.52 -6.24
CA PRO A 40 -4.28 4.85 -4.82
C PRO A 40 -4.44 3.62 -3.91
N LEU A 41 -5.22 2.62 -4.34
CA LEU A 41 -5.41 1.39 -3.57
C LEU A 41 -4.11 0.56 -3.52
N PHE A 42 -3.43 0.40 -4.66
CA PHE A 42 -2.14 -0.30 -4.70
C PHE A 42 -1.02 0.47 -4.02
N ALA A 43 -0.99 1.80 -4.14
CA ALA A 43 -0.05 2.64 -3.40
C ALA A 43 -0.27 2.54 -1.87
N GLY A 44 -1.52 2.43 -1.41
CA GLY A 44 -1.82 2.18 0.00
C GLY A 44 -1.33 0.82 0.49
N LEU A 45 -1.45 -0.22 -0.34
CA LEU A 45 -0.96 -1.56 -0.03
C LEU A 45 0.58 -1.62 -0.01
N GLN A 46 1.25 -0.89 -0.92
CA GLN A 46 2.70 -0.67 -0.85
C GLN A 46 3.09 -0.03 0.50
N GLN A 47 2.36 1.00 0.93
CA GLN A 47 2.68 1.70 2.17
C GLN A 47 2.43 0.83 3.41
N PHE A 48 1.45 -0.08 3.36
CA PHE A 48 1.25 -1.09 4.39
C PHE A 48 2.44 -2.06 4.47
N MET A 49 2.96 -2.51 3.32
CA MET A 49 4.13 -3.38 3.26
C MET A 49 5.38 -2.68 3.81
N GLU A 50 5.60 -1.40 3.49
CA GLU A 50 6.66 -0.60 4.13
C GLU A 50 6.50 -0.56 5.65
N GLY A 51 5.28 -0.36 6.18
CA GLY A 51 5.02 -0.39 7.63
C GLY A 51 5.44 -1.72 8.28
N ASN A 52 5.25 -2.84 7.59
CA ASN A 52 5.68 -4.16 8.05
C ASN A 52 7.20 -4.34 8.01
N VAL A 53 7.90 -3.72 7.03
CA VAL A 53 9.37 -3.68 7.00
C VAL A 53 9.91 -2.99 8.25
N TRP A 54 9.35 -1.82 8.61
CA TRP A 54 9.74 -1.10 9.82
C TRP A 54 9.44 -1.87 11.10
N TRP A 55 8.31 -2.60 11.15
CA TRP A 55 8.02 -3.50 12.26
C TRP A 55 9.10 -4.57 12.42
N GLY A 56 9.52 -5.20 11.31
CA GLY A 56 10.58 -6.20 11.29
C GLY A 56 11.93 -5.62 11.74
N VAL A 57 12.28 -4.41 11.28
CA VAL A 57 13.49 -3.70 11.69
C VAL A 57 13.48 -3.37 13.18
N ASN A 58 12.36 -2.85 13.71
CA ASN A 58 12.24 -2.49 15.12
C ASN A 58 12.24 -3.70 16.05
N THR A 59 11.70 -4.83 15.61
CA THR A 59 11.70 -6.09 16.37
C THR A 59 13.03 -6.85 16.23
N GLY A 60 13.91 -6.44 15.31
CA GLY A 60 15.15 -7.15 14.99
C GLY A 60 14.93 -8.50 14.31
N ASN A 61 13.76 -8.71 13.66
CA ASN A 61 13.42 -9.98 13.01
C ASN A 61 13.65 -9.87 11.48
N PRO A 62 14.74 -10.46 10.95
CA PRO A 62 15.07 -10.35 9.54
C PRO A 62 14.06 -11.03 8.61
N GLY A 63 13.32 -12.04 9.09
CA GLY A 63 12.29 -12.72 8.32
C GLY A 63 11.08 -11.82 8.03
N ALA A 64 10.63 -11.07 9.05
CA ALA A 64 9.54 -10.12 8.90
C ALA A 64 9.93 -8.95 7.96
N THR A 65 11.17 -8.46 8.07
CA THR A 65 11.71 -7.44 7.16
C THR A 65 11.76 -7.94 5.72
N LEU A 66 12.24 -9.17 5.49
CA LEU A 66 12.30 -9.77 4.17
C LEU A 66 10.91 -9.91 3.53
N MET A 67 9.93 -10.44 4.28
CA MET A 67 8.56 -10.59 3.79
C MET A 67 7.93 -9.24 3.43
N GLY A 68 8.11 -8.22 4.27
CA GLY A 68 7.66 -6.86 3.99
C GLY A 68 8.33 -6.26 2.75
N ALA A 69 9.63 -6.48 2.58
CA ALA A 69 10.40 -5.96 1.45
C ALA A 69 10.03 -6.64 0.12
N LEU A 70 9.79 -7.95 0.13
CA LEU A 70 9.29 -8.69 -1.03
C LEU A 70 7.91 -8.19 -1.45
N GLY A 71 7.01 -7.98 -0.48
CA GLY A 71 5.69 -7.40 -0.72
C GLY A 71 5.78 -6.00 -1.32
N PHE A 72 6.64 -5.14 -0.78
CA PHE A 72 6.87 -3.80 -1.30
C PHE A 72 7.37 -3.80 -2.75
N ILE A 73 8.42 -4.58 -3.05
CA ILE A 73 9.02 -4.68 -4.39
C ILE A 73 8.02 -5.19 -5.42
N PHE A 74 7.20 -6.19 -5.09
CA PHE A 74 6.20 -6.72 -6.02
C PHE A 74 5.28 -5.62 -6.57
N PHE A 75 4.81 -4.73 -5.70
CA PHE A 75 3.94 -3.65 -6.13
C PHE A 75 4.69 -2.52 -6.85
N THR A 76 5.98 -2.31 -6.60
CA THR A 76 6.81 -1.38 -7.38
C THR A 76 6.96 -1.83 -8.84
N TRP A 77 6.97 -3.13 -9.10
CA TRP A 77 7.00 -3.66 -10.46
C TRP A 77 5.63 -3.66 -11.14
N PHE A 78 4.56 -3.65 -10.35
CA PHE A 78 3.18 -3.66 -10.85
C PHE A 78 2.65 -2.27 -11.22
N MET A 79 3.17 -1.21 -10.59
CA MET A 79 2.85 0.20 -10.87
C MET A 79 3.92 0.88 -11.71
#